data_AF-A0A7S3AP32-F1
#
_entry.id   AF-A0A7S3AP32-F1
#
_cell.length_a   1.000
_cell.length_b   1.000
_cell.length_c   1.000
_cell.angle_alpha   90.00
_cell.angle_beta   90.00
_cell.angle_gamma   90.00
#
_symmetry.space_group_name_H-M   'P 1'
#
loop_
_entity.id
_entity.type
_entity.pdbx_description
1 polymer ?
#
loop_
_entity_poly.entity_id
_entity_poly.type
_entity_poly.pdbx_seq_one_letter_code
_entity_poly.pdbx_strand_id
1 'polypeptide(L)'
;RGSWGIGVFHSIRTAQTGRRLQIFFHAADPRRAIITEGCTAPYCRDTPLTGHRIELKQDGNPVVIENVRVELRAKTLRVGTGQWLTTSASTVSKPHPNKLRMNVEMRPTYQQRRDPVAPHGLLGQSYDRDGRAVHGRRDDYSRLDDGRLTTSRRSSFRGDSGVITTRARAEGAIEGCAEDYRVASDFATAFRFSRFDAVRASTRNVSALNRSRAAAARTAKSSAK
;
A
#
# COMPACT_ATOMS: atom_id res chain seq x y z
N ARG A 1 16.16 -1.61 15.69
CA ARG A 1 16.02 -0.42 14.82
C ARG A 1 14.82 -0.67 13.91
N GLY A 2 13.82 0.22 13.87
CA GLY A 2 12.71 0.11 12.91
C GLY A 2 13.01 0.93 11.66
N SER A 3 12.59 0.45 10.50
CA SER A 3 12.54 1.22 9.26
C SER A 3 11.19 1.92 9.16
N TRP A 4 11.17 3.20 8.82
CA TRP A 4 9.95 4.00 8.64
C TRP A 4 9.82 4.42 7.18
N GLY A 5 8.60 4.48 6.66
CA GLY A 5 8.35 5.12 5.39
C GLY A 5 8.72 6.60 5.49
N ILE A 6 9.61 7.07 4.61
CA ILE A 6 10.10 8.46 4.58
C ILE A 6 9.79 9.17 3.26
N GLY A 7 9.22 8.47 2.29
CA GLY A 7 8.86 9.04 1.00
C GLY A 7 7.55 8.47 0.52
N VAL A 8 6.84 9.27 -0.28
CA VAL A 8 5.70 8.81 -1.07
C VAL A 8 5.95 9.11 -2.53
N PHE A 9 5.47 8.20 -3.35
CA PHE A 9 5.50 8.31 -4.79
C PHE A 9 4.12 8.01 -5.34
N HIS A 10 3.56 8.93 -6.10
CA HIS A 10 2.31 8.74 -6.82
C HIS A 10 2.61 8.60 -8.31
N SER A 11 1.99 7.62 -8.96
CA SER A 11 1.94 7.52 -10.43
C SER A 11 0.47 7.57 -10.83
N ILE A 12 0.04 8.68 -11.44
CA ILE A 12 -1.37 8.98 -11.70
C ILE A 12 -1.56 9.23 -13.19
N ARG A 13 -2.60 8.64 -13.78
CA ARG A 13 -3.09 9.04 -15.11
C ARG A 13 -4.14 10.11 -14.96
N THR A 14 -4.03 11.19 -15.71
CA THR A 14 -5.07 12.21 -15.79
C THR A 14 -6.30 11.65 -16.53
N ALA A 15 -7.48 12.15 -16.21
CA ALA A 15 -8.75 11.55 -16.65
C ALA A 15 -9.07 11.88 -18.12
N GLN A 16 -8.65 13.04 -18.62
CA GLN A 16 -9.03 13.51 -19.95
C GLN A 16 -8.05 13.03 -21.01
N THR A 17 -6.74 13.17 -20.76
CA THR A 17 -5.70 12.84 -21.76
C THR A 17 -4.96 11.54 -21.47
N GLY A 18 -5.14 10.95 -20.28
CA GLY A 18 -4.39 9.77 -19.87
C GLY A 18 -2.90 10.05 -19.58
N ARG A 19 -2.48 11.32 -19.52
CA ARG A 19 -1.09 11.71 -19.23
C ARG A 19 -0.66 11.15 -17.89
N ARG A 20 0.55 10.58 -17.85
CA ARG A 20 1.13 10.06 -16.61
C ARG A 20 1.86 11.17 -15.87
N LEU A 21 1.41 11.45 -14.66
CA LEU A 21 2.05 12.31 -13.68
C LEU A 21 2.74 11.45 -12.61
N GLN A 22 3.96 11.82 -12.28
CA GLN A 22 4.71 11.27 -11.16
C GLN A 22 4.90 12.36 -10.10
N ILE A 23 4.54 12.06 -8.85
CA ILE A 23 4.60 13.03 -7.74
C ILE A 23 5.43 12.43 -6.62
N PHE A 24 6.51 13.10 -6.25
CA PHE A 24 7.41 12.68 -5.20
C PHE A 24 7.44 13.68 -4.04
N PHE A 25 7.38 13.14 -2.83
CA PHE A 25 7.47 13.91 -1.59
C PHE A 25 8.24 13.15 -0.53
N HIS A 26 9.20 13.82 0.11
CA HIS A 26 10.14 13.21 1.04
C HIS A 26 10.06 13.86 2.42
N ALA A 27 9.97 13.06 3.47
CA ALA A 27 9.79 13.51 4.84
C ALA A 27 10.97 14.36 5.34
N ALA A 28 12.19 14.07 4.88
CA ALA A 28 13.38 14.85 5.23
C ALA A 28 13.48 16.20 4.49
N ASP A 29 12.72 16.37 3.41
CA ASP A 29 12.60 17.63 2.67
C ASP A 29 11.12 18.03 2.51
N PRO A 30 10.42 18.28 3.63
CA PRO A 30 8.96 18.33 3.63
C PRO A 30 8.40 19.67 3.13
N ARG A 31 9.27 20.58 2.66
CA ARG A 31 8.89 21.90 2.14
C ARG A 31 8.80 21.93 0.62
N ARG A 32 9.07 20.81 -0.04
CA ARG A 32 9.07 20.68 -1.49
C ARG A 32 8.44 19.36 -1.91
N ALA A 33 7.69 19.39 -3.00
CA ALA A 33 7.25 18.21 -3.74
C ALA A 33 7.64 18.38 -5.20
N ILE A 34 7.99 17.28 -5.85
CA ILE A 34 8.37 17.28 -7.26
C ILE A 34 7.26 16.61 -8.05
N ILE A 35 6.75 17.31 -9.06
CA ILE A 35 5.77 16.80 -10.01
C ILE A 35 6.47 16.71 -11.36
N THR A 36 6.36 15.57 -12.01
CA THR A 36 6.94 15.34 -13.33
C THR A 36 5.92 14.68 -14.24
N GLU A 37 5.99 15.03 -15.50
CA GLU A 37 5.24 14.36 -16.55
C GLU A 37 6.11 13.25 -17.17
N GLY A 38 5.56 12.05 -17.36
CA GLY A 38 6.31 10.91 -17.88
C GLY A 38 7.05 10.09 -16.81
N CYS A 39 8.12 9.39 -17.18
CA CYS A 39 8.91 8.52 -16.31
C CYS A 39 10.15 9.27 -15.82
N THR A 40 10.17 9.66 -14.55
CA THR A 40 11.34 10.31 -13.91
C THR A 40 11.73 9.61 -12.61
N ALA A 41 11.27 8.39 -12.38
CA ALA A 41 11.72 7.60 -11.26
C ALA A 41 13.24 7.41 -11.35
N PRO A 42 13.96 7.31 -10.21
CA PRO A 42 15.43 7.22 -10.19
C PRO A 42 16.02 6.00 -10.93
N TYR A 43 15.19 5.13 -11.52
CA TYR A 43 15.56 3.96 -12.32
C TYR A 43 15.03 4.01 -13.78
N CYS A 44 14.37 5.08 -14.25
CA CYS A 44 14.07 5.23 -15.67
C CYS A 44 15.39 5.52 -16.41
N ARG A 45 16.13 4.47 -16.80
CA ARG A 45 17.47 4.57 -17.41
C ARG A 45 17.44 5.11 -18.85
N ASP A 46 16.29 5.09 -19.52
CA ASP A 46 16.23 5.16 -20.98
C ASP A 46 15.38 6.31 -21.53
N THR A 47 15.18 7.39 -20.78
CA THR A 47 14.56 8.58 -21.38
C THR A 47 15.20 9.83 -20.80
N PRO A 48 15.69 10.78 -21.63
CA PRO A 48 16.01 12.10 -21.12
C PRO A 48 14.77 12.65 -20.40
N LEU A 49 14.97 13.49 -19.38
CA LEU A 49 13.89 14.22 -18.70
C LEU A 49 13.19 15.14 -19.73
N THR A 50 12.37 14.57 -20.61
CA THR A 50 11.58 15.28 -21.62
C THR A 50 10.27 15.79 -21.04
N GLY A 51 9.94 15.38 -19.82
CA GLY A 51 8.79 15.84 -19.07
C GLY A 51 9.00 17.20 -18.42
N HIS A 52 7.97 18.03 -18.47
CA HIS A 52 7.90 19.23 -17.63
C HIS A 52 8.03 18.83 -16.15
N ARG A 53 9.04 19.38 -15.48
CA ARG A 53 9.25 19.24 -14.03
C ARG A 53 8.77 20.49 -13.32
N ILE A 54 7.89 20.30 -12.34
CA ILE A 54 7.37 21.36 -11.49
C ILE A 54 7.82 21.09 -10.05
N GLU A 55 8.47 22.06 -9.44
CA GLU A 55 8.74 22.06 -8.01
C GLU A 55 7.62 22.83 -7.29
N LEU A 56 6.82 22.11 -6.51
CA LEU A 56 5.82 22.70 -5.64
C LEU A 56 6.44 23.00 -4.28
N LYS A 57 6.58 24.29 -3.95
CA LYS A 57 7.03 24.75 -2.64
C LYS A 57 5.88 24.79 -1.64
N GLN A 58 6.20 24.61 -0.36
CA GLN A 58 5.23 24.77 0.72
C GLN A 58 4.55 26.13 0.64
N ASP A 59 3.24 26.14 0.86
CA ASP A 59 2.39 27.34 0.88
C ASP A 59 2.29 28.07 -0.46
N GLY A 60 2.91 27.55 -1.54
CA GLY A 60 2.74 28.03 -2.91
C GLY A 60 1.36 27.71 -3.51
N ASN A 61 1.06 28.26 -4.68
CA ASN A 61 -0.21 27.96 -5.35
C ASN A 61 -0.33 26.46 -5.67
N PRO A 62 -1.52 25.83 -5.46
CA PRO A 62 -1.74 24.45 -5.86
C PRO A 62 -1.46 24.27 -7.35
N VAL A 63 -0.86 23.13 -7.71
CA VAL A 63 -0.69 22.72 -9.11
C VAL A 63 -1.92 21.93 -9.51
N VAL A 64 -2.58 22.34 -10.59
CA VAL A 64 -3.75 21.66 -11.14
C VAL A 64 -3.43 21.25 -12.57
N ILE A 65 -3.45 19.95 -12.83
CA ILE A 65 -3.29 19.38 -14.17
C ILE A 65 -4.51 18.49 -14.38
N GLU A 66 -5.45 18.95 -15.22
CA GLU A 66 -6.71 18.26 -15.45
C GLU A 66 -7.47 18.00 -14.13
N ASN A 67 -7.85 16.74 -13.86
CA ASN A 67 -8.51 16.32 -12.61
C ASN A 67 -7.54 16.14 -11.43
N VAL A 68 -6.22 16.30 -11.65
CA VAL A 68 -5.20 16.10 -10.62
C VAL A 68 -4.86 17.43 -9.96
N ARG A 69 -5.13 17.56 -8.66
CA ARG A 69 -4.78 18.71 -7.84
C ARG A 69 -3.73 18.34 -6.82
N VAL A 70 -2.61 19.05 -6.80
CA VAL A 70 -1.49 18.84 -5.90
C VAL A 70 -1.29 20.09 -5.05
N GLU A 71 -1.31 19.92 -3.73
CA GLU A 71 -1.16 21.01 -2.76
C GLU A 71 -0.17 20.62 -1.66
N LEU A 72 0.70 21.55 -1.28
CA LEU A 72 1.63 21.38 -0.16
C LEU A 72 1.42 22.51 0.85
N ARG A 73 0.95 22.15 2.06
CA ARG A 73 0.71 23.09 3.16
C ARG A 73 1.24 22.48 4.45
N ALA A 74 1.95 23.27 5.25
CA ALA A 74 2.43 22.83 6.57
C ALA A 74 3.02 21.40 6.58
N LYS A 75 3.98 21.12 5.68
CA LYS A 75 4.65 19.80 5.56
C LYS A 75 3.73 18.62 5.22
N THR A 76 2.56 18.91 4.63
CA THR A 76 1.54 17.93 4.26
C THR A 76 1.23 18.06 2.77
N LEU A 77 1.57 17.03 2.00
CA LEU A 77 1.19 16.88 0.61
C LEU A 77 -0.25 16.36 0.53
N ARG A 78 -1.08 17.00 -0.29
CA ARG A 78 -2.41 16.54 -0.68
C ARG A 78 -2.44 16.33 -2.19
N VAL A 79 -2.81 15.13 -2.62
CA VAL A 79 -2.99 14.77 -4.03
C VAL A 79 -4.42 14.32 -4.25
N GLY A 80 -5.20 15.13 -4.96
CA GLY A 80 -6.58 14.83 -5.34
C GLY A 80 -6.68 14.41 -6.80
N THR A 81 -7.49 13.41 -7.12
CA THR A 81 -7.77 12.94 -8.50
C THR A 81 -9.22 13.14 -8.94
N GLY A 82 -10.00 13.89 -8.15
CA GLY A 82 -11.46 14.03 -8.30
C GLY A 82 -12.27 12.93 -7.58
N GLN A 83 -11.76 11.69 -7.56
CA GLN A 83 -12.37 10.57 -6.84
C GLN A 83 -11.63 10.14 -5.58
N TRP A 84 -10.33 10.43 -5.49
CA TRP A 84 -9.52 10.07 -4.34
C TRP A 84 -8.73 11.27 -3.85
N LEU A 85 -8.53 11.32 -2.54
CA LEU A 85 -7.57 12.21 -1.90
C LEU A 85 -6.57 11.37 -1.13
N THR A 86 -5.29 11.54 -1.42
CA THR A 86 -4.21 11.04 -0.59
C THR A 86 -3.56 12.21 0.15
N THR A 87 -3.32 12.03 1.44
CA THR A 87 -2.60 12.97 2.30
C THR A 87 -1.32 12.31 2.78
N SER A 88 -0.19 13.01 2.69
CA SER A 88 1.12 12.53 3.16
C SER A 88 1.78 13.61 4.00
N ALA A 89 1.95 13.35 5.29
CA ALA A 89 2.47 14.32 6.25
C ALA A 89 3.81 13.86 6.84
N SER A 90 4.83 14.71 6.74
CA SER A 90 6.10 14.50 7.44
C SER A 90 5.93 14.76 8.92
N THR A 91 6.38 13.82 9.76
CA THR A 91 6.24 13.93 11.21
C THR A 91 7.37 13.25 11.98
N VAL A 92 7.61 13.76 13.18
CA VAL A 92 8.47 13.16 14.23
C VAL A 92 7.67 12.96 15.53
N SER A 93 6.35 13.12 15.51
CA SER A 93 5.48 13.12 16.69
C SER A 93 5.07 11.71 17.15
N LYS A 94 4.09 11.59 18.06
CA LYS A 94 3.50 10.29 18.46
C LYS A 94 2.95 9.50 17.26
N PRO A 95 3.00 8.15 17.26
CA PRO A 95 3.38 7.27 18.38
C PRO A 95 4.89 7.01 18.53
N HIS A 96 5.72 7.54 17.63
CA HIS A 96 7.18 7.33 17.64
C HIS A 96 7.92 8.67 17.71
N PRO A 97 8.09 9.25 18.91
CA PRO A 97 8.71 10.56 19.07
C PRO A 97 10.15 10.57 18.56
N ASN A 98 10.55 11.67 17.94
CA ASN A 98 11.89 11.91 17.37
C ASN A 98 12.29 10.89 16.28
N LYS A 99 11.33 10.18 15.70
CA LYS A 99 11.54 9.30 14.55
C LYS A 99 10.86 9.90 13.32
N LEU A 100 11.67 10.39 12.39
CA LEU A 100 11.21 10.91 11.11
C LEU A 100 10.47 9.83 10.34
N ARG A 101 9.25 10.14 9.93
CA ARG A 101 8.40 9.24 9.15
C ARG A 101 7.38 10.04 8.34
N MET A 102 6.70 9.32 7.47
CA MET A 102 5.56 9.76 6.70
C MET A 102 4.28 9.11 7.24
N ASN A 103 3.29 9.92 7.58
CA ASN A 103 1.92 9.44 7.78
C ASN A 103 1.17 9.55 6.45
N VAL A 104 0.64 8.43 5.95
CA VAL A 104 -0.11 8.38 4.68
C VAL A 104 -1.55 8.01 4.95
N GLU A 105 -2.47 8.79 4.41
CA GLU A 105 -3.91 8.55 4.45
C GLU A 105 -4.46 8.59 3.04
N MET A 106 -5.39 7.69 2.71
CA MET A 106 -6.13 7.69 1.46
C MET A 106 -7.62 7.58 1.75
N ARG A 107 -8.42 8.44 1.12
CA ARG A 107 -9.88 8.42 1.25
C ARG A 107 -10.56 8.69 -0.09
N PRO A 108 -11.72 8.08 -0.34
CA PRO A 108 -12.55 8.46 -1.47
C PRO A 108 -13.17 9.85 -1.24
N THR A 109 -13.37 10.60 -2.32
CA THR A 109 -14.12 11.86 -2.35
C THR A 109 -15.50 11.70 -3.00
N TYR A 110 -15.91 10.46 -3.26
CA TYR A 110 -17.16 10.07 -3.89
C TYR A 110 -17.81 8.90 -3.12
N GLN A 111 -19.04 8.54 -3.48
CA GLN A 111 -19.74 7.38 -2.94
C GLN A 111 -19.20 6.07 -3.54
N GLN A 112 -18.05 5.60 -3.05
CA GLN A 112 -17.43 4.34 -3.49
C GLN A 112 -18.39 3.15 -3.50
N ARG A 113 -19.43 3.17 -2.64
CA ARG A 113 -20.37 2.05 -2.53
C ARG A 113 -21.19 1.84 -3.79
N ARG A 114 -21.21 2.83 -4.68
CA ARG A 114 -21.90 2.81 -5.97
C ARG A 114 -20.94 2.65 -7.15
N ASP A 115 -19.64 2.47 -6.91
CA ASP A 115 -18.67 2.30 -7.99
C ASP A 115 -18.99 1.02 -8.80
N PRO A 116 -19.07 1.08 -10.15
CA PRO A 116 -19.28 -0.11 -10.98
C PRO A 116 -18.11 -1.11 -10.93
N VAL A 117 -16.95 -0.67 -10.45
CA VAL A 117 -15.76 -1.49 -10.22
C VAL A 117 -15.64 -1.75 -8.73
N ALA A 118 -15.92 -2.99 -8.30
CA ALA A 118 -15.63 -3.35 -6.92
C ALA A 118 -14.12 -3.23 -6.65
N PRO A 119 -13.70 -2.57 -5.55
CA PRO A 119 -12.29 -2.41 -5.23
C PRO A 119 -11.63 -3.78 -4.99
N HIS A 120 -10.38 -3.90 -5.45
CA HIS A 120 -9.58 -5.13 -5.32
C HIS A 120 -8.13 -4.79 -4.95
N GLY A 121 -7.22 -5.76 -5.01
CA GLY A 121 -5.84 -5.64 -4.53
C GLY A 121 -5.71 -5.96 -3.04
N LEU A 122 -4.51 -5.80 -2.49
CA LEU A 122 -4.22 -6.15 -1.10
C LEU A 122 -5.03 -5.33 -0.07
N LEU A 123 -5.39 -4.09 -0.41
CA LEU A 123 -6.16 -3.20 0.46
C LEU A 123 -7.66 -3.14 0.09
N GLY A 124 -7.98 -3.18 -1.21
CA GLY A 124 -9.34 -2.89 -1.70
C GLY A 124 -10.36 -3.99 -1.43
N GLN A 125 -9.93 -5.25 -1.36
CA GLN A 125 -10.83 -6.39 -1.19
C GLN A 125 -11.68 -6.35 0.08
N SER A 126 -11.20 -5.73 1.16
CA SER A 126 -11.98 -5.54 2.40
C SER A 126 -13.13 -4.54 2.25
N TYR A 127 -13.14 -3.76 1.17
CA TYR A 127 -14.13 -2.74 0.87
C TYR A 127 -14.95 -3.06 -0.38
N ASP A 128 -14.85 -4.29 -0.92
CA ASP A 128 -15.43 -4.69 -2.19
C ASP A 128 -16.96 -4.79 -2.17
N ARG A 129 -17.55 -4.79 -0.97
CA ARG A 129 -19.00 -4.81 -0.68
C ARG A 129 -19.61 -6.20 -0.78
N ASP A 130 -18.82 -7.26 -0.71
CA ASP A 130 -19.32 -8.64 -0.63
C ASP A 130 -20.05 -8.96 0.70
N GLY A 131 -19.95 -8.08 1.69
CA GLY A 131 -20.57 -8.22 3.01
C GLY A 131 -19.96 -9.33 3.88
N ARG A 132 -18.76 -9.82 3.55
CA ARG A 132 -18.16 -11.00 4.20
C ARG A 132 -16.81 -10.67 4.82
N ALA A 133 -16.74 -10.73 6.15
CA ALA A 133 -15.47 -10.76 6.84
C ALA A 133 -14.82 -12.13 6.66
N VAL A 134 -13.56 -12.15 6.23
CA VAL A 134 -12.75 -13.37 6.10
C VAL A 134 -11.43 -13.17 6.83
N HIS A 135 -10.96 -14.23 7.47
CA HIS A 135 -9.69 -14.26 8.17
C HIS A 135 -8.75 -15.20 7.43
N GLY A 136 -7.63 -14.64 6.97
CA GLY A 136 -6.58 -15.40 6.34
C GLY A 136 -5.71 -16.11 7.37
N ARG A 137 -4.78 -16.90 6.86
CA ARG A 137 -3.71 -17.49 7.66
C ARG A 137 -2.92 -16.36 8.34
N ARG A 138 -2.49 -16.61 9.57
CA ARG A 138 -1.63 -15.71 10.33
C ARG A 138 -0.23 -16.31 10.42
N ASP A 139 0.76 -15.45 10.35
CA ASP A 139 2.13 -15.83 10.67
C ASP A 139 2.27 -16.06 12.17
N ASP A 140 3.10 -17.05 12.52
CA ASP A 140 3.62 -17.18 13.86
C ASP A 140 4.89 -16.34 13.95
N TYR A 141 4.83 -15.26 14.71
CA TYR A 141 5.97 -14.35 14.96
C TYR A 141 6.83 -14.81 16.13
N SER A 142 6.70 -16.06 16.54
CA SER A 142 7.62 -16.69 17.49
C SER A 142 9.06 -16.58 17.00
N ARG A 143 9.91 -16.04 17.87
CA ARG A 143 11.33 -15.86 17.59
C ARG A 143 12.06 -17.20 17.73
N LEU A 144 12.88 -17.51 16.74
CA LEU A 144 13.80 -18.64 16.79
C LEU A 144 15.23 -18.11 16.97
N ASP A 145 15.83 -18.31 18.14
CA ASP A 145 17.29 -18.22 18.31
C ASP A 145 17.82 -19.64 18.03
N ASP A 146 18.88 -19.81 17.21
CA ASP A 146 19.46 -21.12 16.85
C ASP A 146 18.51 -22.25 16.37
N GLY A 147 17.30 -21.89 15.89
CA GLY A 147 16.28 -22.84 15.45
C GLY A 147 15.33 -23.29 16.57
N ARG A 148 15.49 -22.80 17.80
CA ARG A 148 14.65 -23.09 18.96
C ARG A 148 13.77 -21.90 19.35
N LEU A 149 12.55 -22.22 19.80
CA LEU A 149 11.60 -21.23 20.31
C LEU A 149 12.19 -20.52 21.53
N THR A 150 12.38 -19.21 21.47
CA THR A 150 12.88 -18.42 22.61
C THR A 150 11.76 -17.57 23.21
N THR A 151 11.65 -17.59 24.54
CA THR A 151 10.82 -16.64 25.32
C THR A 151 11.62 -15.44 25.80
N SER A 152 12.93 -15.40 25.51
CA SER A 152 13.83 -14.32 25.91
C SER A 152 13.45 -13.01 25.22
N ARG A 153 13.15 -11.98 26.02
CA ARG A 153 13.02 -10.59 25.54
C ARG A 153 14.38 -9.92 25.30
N ARG A 154 15.49 -10.55 25.70
CA ARG A 154 16.84 -10.03 25.48
C ARG A 154 17.37 -10.63 24.19
N SER A 155 17.81 -9.77 23.27
CA SER A 155 18.71 -10.21 22.19
C SER A 155 19.86 -10.97 22.84
N SER A 156 20.20 -12.15 22.31
CA SER A 156 21.39 -12.87 22.76
C SER A 156 22.57 -11.89 22.80
N PHE A 157 23.35 -11.93 23.88
CA PHE A 157 24.51 -11.07 24.11
C PHE A 157 25.55 -11.14 22.98
N ARG A 158 25.45 -12.16 22.11
CA ARG A 158 26.28 -12.39 20.92
C ARG A 158 25.76 -11.72 19.63
N GLY A 159 24.65 -11.00 19.65
CA GLY A 159 24.17 -10.24 18.50
C GLY A 159 23.33 -11.04 17.49
N ASP A 160 23.06 -12.33 17.74
CA ASP A 160 22.17 -13.12 16.89
C ASP A 160 20.72 -12.67 17.10
N SER A 161 20.21 -11.89 16.14
CA SER A 161 18.79 -11.59 16.05
C SER A 161 18.07 -12.81 15.49
N GLY A 162 17.34 -13.53 16.34
CA GLY A 162 16.53 -14.67 15.97
C GLY A 162 15.67 -14.41 14.74
N VAL A 163 15.61 -15.41 13.86
CA VAL A 163 15.00 -15.30 12.54
C VAL A 163 13.49 -15.43 12.66
N ILE A 164 12.76 -14.47 12.10
CA ILE A 164 11.31 -14.51 11.93
C ILE A 164 11.04 -14.83 10.47
N THR A 165 10.30 -15.91 10.20
CA THR A 165 9.93 -16.29 8.82
C THR A 165 8.44 -16.05 8.60
N THR A 166 8.09 -15.23 7.61
CA THR A 166 6.70 -15.05 7.16
C THR A 166 6.36 -16.08 6.09
N ARG A 167 5.25 -16.78 6.27
CA ARG A 167 4.76 -17.87 5.40
C ARG A 167 3.31 -17.69 5.00
N ALA A 168 2.48 -17.09 5.84
CA ALA A 168 1.03 -17.05 5.67
C ALA A 168 0.56 -16.06 4.60
N ARG A 169 1.24 -14.90 4.48
CA ARG A 169 1.01 -13.88 3.42
C ARG A 169 -0.46 -13.51 3.18
N ALA A 170 -1.26 -13.51 4.24
CA ALA A 170 -2.70 -13.25 4.23
C ALA A 170 -3.56 -14.19 3.34
N GLU A 171 -3.02 -15.34 2.92
CA GLU A 171 -3.78 -16.32 2.13
C GLU A 171 -5.05 -16.77 2.85
N GLY A 172 -6.15 -16.86 2.12
CA GLY A 172 -7.49 -17.12 2.67
C GLY A 172 -8.25 -15.86 3.12
N ALA A 173 -7.58 -14.72 3.29
CA ALA A 173 -8.24 -13.40 3.38
C ALA A 173 -8.24 -12.66 2.02
N ILE A 174 -7.19 -12.85 1.23
CA ILE A 174 -7.09 -12.34 -0.14
C ILE A 174 -7.56 -13.40 -1.13
N GLU A 175 -8.19 -12.99 -2.24
CA GLU A 175 -8.50 -13.86 -3.37
C GLU A 175 -7.22 -14.33 -4.06
N GLY A 176 -7.09 -15.63 -4.33
CA GLY A 176 -5.85 -16.22 -4.84
C GLY A 176 -4.74 -16.31 -3.79
N CYS A 177 -3.49 -16.27 -4.24
CA CYS A 177 -2.29 -16.28 -3.39
C CYS A 177 -1.44 -15.02 -3.56
N ALA A 178 -0.40 -14.86 -2.75
CA ALA A 178 0.45 -13.66 -2.79
C ALA A 178 1.12 -13.45 -4.16
N GLU A 179 1.44 -14.55 -4.86
CA GLU A 179 2.04 -14.54 -6.20
C GLU A 179 1.12 -13.91 -7.25
N ASP A 180 -0.21 -14.06 -7.11
CA ASP A 180 -1.20 -13.48 -8.03
C ASP A 180 -1.22 -11.94 -8.01
N TYR A 181 -0.63 -11.31 -6.99
CA TYR A 181 -0.51 -9.86 -6.81
C TYR A 181 0.88 -9.32 -7.17
N ARG A 182 1.79 -10.18 -7.66
CA ARG A 182 3.09 -9.71 -8.14
C ARG A 182 2.91 -8.84 -9.37
N VAL A 183 3.65 -7.74 -9.40
CA VAL A 183 3.72 -6.80 -10.51
C VAL A 183 5.12 -6.85 -11.11
N ALA A 184 5.22 -6.59 -12.42
CA ALA A 184 6.48 -6.71 -13.16
C ALA A 184 7.51 -5.63 -12.79
N SER A 185 7.06 -4.47 -12.30
CA SER A 185 7.89 -3.34 -11.88
C SER A 185 7.12 -2.44 -10.92
N ASP A 186 7.80 -1.51 -10.25
CA ASP A 186 7.29 -0.62 -9.20
C ASP A 186 5.96 0.10 -9.50
N PHE A 187 5.69 0.42 -10.77
CA PHE A 187 4.44 1.08 -11.20
C PHE A 187 3.64 0.27 -12.21
N ALA A 188 3.99 -1.01 -12.39
CA ALA A 188 3.17 -1.89 -13.20
C ALA A 188 1.82 -2.11 -12.50
N THR A 189 0.75 -1.95 -13.26
CA THR A 189 -0.62 -2.14 -12.79
C THR A 189 -1.17 -3.52 -13.14
N ALA A 190 -0.44 -4.28 -13.97
CA ALA A 190 -0.84 -5.60 -14.41
C ALA A 190 -0.51 -6.65 -13.34
N PHE A 191 -1.54 -7.33 -12.87
CA PHE A 191 -1.51 -8.54 -12.04
C PHE A 191 -2.86 -9.24 -12.19
N ARG A 192 -3.00 -10.49 -11.73
CA ARG A 192 -4.15 -11.35 -12.05
C ARG A 192 -5.51 -10.73 -11.75
N PHE A 193 -5.62 -9.99 -10.64
CA PHE A 193 -6.86 -9.37 -10.20
C PHE A 193 -6.89 -7.84 -10.39
N SER A 194 -6.03 -7.33 -11.28
CA SER A 194 -5.97 -5.90 -11.57
C SER A 194 -7.32 -5.35 -12.02
N ARG A 195 -7.67 -4.19 -11.46
CA ARG A 195 -8.86 -3.41 -11.84
C ARG A 195 -8.50 -2.05 -12.42
N PHE A 196 -7.22 -1.81 -12.68
CA PHE A 196 -6.80 -0.59 -13.36
C PHE A 196 -7.44 -0.55 -14.75
N ASP A 197 -8.03 0.58 -15.10
CA ASP A 197 -8.73 0.82 -16.37
C ASP A 197 -9.99 -0.03 -16.62
N ALA A 198 -10.42 -0.82 -15.63
CA ALA A 198 -11.70 -1.54 -15.73
C ALA A 198 -12.87 -0.55 -15.66
N VAL A 199 -13.89 -0.77 -16.48
CA VAL A 199 -15.15 0.00 -16.43
C VAL A 199 -16.20 -0.64 -15.52
N ARG A 200 -16.05 -1.94 -15.24
CA ARG A 200 -16.97 -2.72 -14.42
C ARG A 200 -16.26 -3.94 -13.86
N ALA A 201 -16.51 -4.28 -12.60
CA ALA A 201 -15.92 -5.44 -11.95
C ALA A 201 -16.80 -5.94 -10.80
N SER A 202 -16.96 -7.26 -10.72
CA SER A 202 -17.62 -7.91 -9.58
C SER A 202 -16.76 -7.86 -8.33
N THR A 203 -17.39 -8.08 -7.18
CA THR A 203 -16.71 -8.34 -5.90
C THR A 203 -15.84 -9.60 -6.00
N ARG A 204 -14.95 -9.80 -5.02
CA ARG A 204 -14.05 -10.96 -4.98
C ARG A 204 -14.83 -12.27 -4.89
N ASN A 205 -14.25 -13.34 -5.43
CA ASN A 205 -14.85 -14.65 -5.31
C ASN A 205 -14.50 -15.33 -3.97
N VAL A 206 -15.33 -15.07 -2.96
CA VAL A 206 -15.22 -15.66 -1.63
C VAL A 206 -15.50 -17.16 -1.56
N SER A 207 -16.14 -17.79 -2.54
CA SER A 207 -16.30 -19.26 -2.54
C SER A 207 -15.00 -19.97 -2.92
N ALA A 208 -14.14 -19.29 -3.67
CA ALA A 208 -12.78 -19.73 -3.98
C ALA A 208 -11.80 -19.52 -2.80
N LEU A 209 -12.18 -18.72 -1.79
CA LEU A 209 -11.48 -18.64 -0.51
C LEU A 209 -11.79 -19.89 0.32
N ASN A 210 -11.37 -21.05 -0.16
CA ASN A 210 -11.59 -22.30 0.55
C ASN A 210 -10.79 -22.29 1.84
N ARG A 211 -11.55 -22.02 2.90
CA ARG A 211 -11.20 -21.97 4.29
C ARG A 211 -10.30 -23.15 4.64
N SER A 212 -9.26 -22.88 5.42
CA SER A 212 -8.78 -23.78 6.47
C SER A 212 -9.85 -24.08 7.55
N ARG A 213 -11.14 -24.24 7.17
CA ARG A 213 -12.20 -24.76 8.06
C ARG A 213 -11.95 -26.21 8.46
N ALA A 214 -11.05 -26.92 7.78
CA ALA A 214 -10.70 -28.30 8.10
C ALA A 214 -9.69 -28.45 9.25
N ALA A 215 -8.94 -27.40 9.64
CA ALA A 215 -7.90 -27.52 10.66
C ALA A 215 -8.40 -27.26 12.10
N ALA A 216 -9.41 -26.41 12.29
CA ALA A 216 -9.93 -26.11 13.63
C ALA A 216 -11.03 -27.10 14.10
N ALA A 217 -11.75 -27.74 13.17
CA ALA A 217 -12.86 -28.64 13.51
C ALA A 217 -12.47 -30.12 13.67
N ARG A 218 -11.27 -30.54 13.21
CA ARG A 218 -10.80 -31.92 13.37
C ARG A 218 -10.15 -32.20 14.72
N THR A 219 -9.58 -31.21 15.39
CA THR A 219 -8.97 -31.36 16.71
C THR A 219 -10.00 -31.39 17.84
N ALA A 220 -11.22 -30.89 17.61
CA ALA A 220 -12.30 -30.92 18.59
C ALA A 220 -13.10 -32.24 18.60
N LYS A 221 -12.98 -33.08 17.56
CA LYS A 221 -13.70 -34.36 17.46
C LYS A 221 -12.85 -35.61 17.73
N SER A 222 -11.53 -35.50 17.84
CA SER A 222 -10.65 -36.65 18.18
C SER A 222 -10.29 -36.75 19.66
N SER A 223 -10.69 -35.78 20.49
CA SER A 223 -10.47 -35.79 21.95
C SER A 223 -11.73 -36.12 22.75
N ALA A 224 -12.80 -36.54 22.06
CA ALA A 224 -14.04 -37.03 22.64
C ALA A 224 -14.35 -38.42 22.04
N LYS A 225 -13.50 -39.39 22.34
CA LYS A 225 -13.82 -40.81 22.29
C LYS A 225 -12.89 -41.58 23.21
#